data_AF-A0A3Q8SQA3-F1
#
_entry.id   AF-A0A3Q8SQA3-F1
#
_cell.length_a   1.000
_cell.length_b   1.000
_cell.length_c   1.000
_cell.angle_alpha   90.00
_cell.angle_beta   90.00
_cell.angle_gamma   90.00
#
_symmetry.space_group_name_H-M   'P 1'
#
loop_
_entity.id
_entity.type
_entity.pdbx_description
1 polymer ?
#
loop_
_entity_poly.entity_id
_entity_poly.type
_entity_poly.pdbx_seq_one_letter_code
_entity_poly.pdbx_strand_id
1 'polypeptide(L)'
;MNFNDESKNSHGILVVTGQFDLEDNLTEDQLHIFLGQNGAAILYPYVRSILSMITALDDNRVKILPTLNFVNLAKNNKIKREQ
;
A
#
# COMPACT_ATOMS: atom_id res chain seq x y z
N MET A 1 37.67 17.89 -8.34
CA MET A 1 36.36 18.13 -7.68
C MET A 1 35.71 16.77 -7.52
N ASN A 2 35.37 16.41 -6.29
CA ASN A 2 34.83 15.09 -5.97
C ASN A 2 33.32 15.12 -6.25
N PHE A 3 32.86 14.36 -7.24
CA PHE A 3 31.43 14.23 -7.54
C PHE A 3 30.87 13.10 -6.67
N ASN A 4 30.53 13.43 -5.43
CA ASN A 4 29.70 12.58 -4.59
C ASN A 4 28.31 13.21 -4.57
N ASP A 5 27.50 12.92 -5.59
CA ASP A 5 26.08 13.27 -5.59
C ASP A 5 25.29 12.07 -5.05
N GLU A 6 25.20 11.99 -3.72
CA GLU A 6 24.55 10.92 -2.96
C GLU A 6 23.06 11.17 -2.67
N SER A 7 22.37 12.10 -3.36
CA SER A 7 20.94 12.34 -3.08
C SER A 7 20.02 12.38 -4.31
N LYS A 8 19.99 11.31 -5.09
CA LYS A 8 18.86 11.06 -6.01
C LYS A 8 17.63 10.57 -5.23
N ASN A 9 16.86 11.50 -4.67
CA ASN A 9 15.58 11.20 -4.02
C ASN A 9 14.43 11.33 -5.04
N SER A 10 13.94 10.20 -5.55
CA SER A 10 12.74 10.15 -6.40
C SER A 10 11.47 10.28 -5.56
N HIS A 11 10.58 11.21 -5.93
CA HIS A 11 9.29 11.43 -5.27
C HIS A 11 8.15 11.15 -6.25
N GLY A 12 7.14 10.41 -5.80
CA GLY A 12 5.99 10.08 -6.64
C GLY A 12 4.76 9.72 -5.81
N ILE A 13 3.58 9.96 -6.37
CA ILE A 13 2.30 9.59 -5.78
C ILE A 13 1.67 8.52 -6.66
N LEU A 14 1.33 7.37 -6.08
CA LEU A 14 0.60 6.31 -6.73
C LEU A 14 -0.78 6.18 -6.09
N VAL A 15 -1.84 6.27 -6.91
CA VAL A 15 -3.22 6.05 -6.49
C VAL A 15 -3.75 4.81 -7.20
N VAL A 16 -4.20 3.82 -6.43
CA VAL A 16 -4.84 2.60 -6.95
C VAL A 16 -6.25 2.54 -6.36
N THR A 17 -7.24 2.39 -7.24
CA THR A 17 -8.65 2.30 -6.84
C THR A 17 -9.17 0.90 -7.14
N GLY A 18 -9.73 0.23 -6.12
CA GLY A 18 -10.44 -1.03 -6.27
C GLY A 18 -11.94 -0.82 -6.21
N GLN A 19 -12.68 -1.48 -7.10
CA GLN A 19 -14.13 -1.58 -7.03
C GLN A 19 -14.47 -2.96 -6.48
N PHE A 20 -15.33 -3.00 -5.47
CA PHE A 20 -15.72 -4.23 -4.77
C PHE A 20 -17.23 -4.26 -4.64
N ASP A 21 -17.83 -5.37 -5.07
CA ASP A 21 -19.21 -5.67 -4.76
C ASP A 21 -19.27 -6.45 -3.45
N LEU A 22 -20.18 -6.05 -2.56
CA LEU A 22 -20.36 -6.61 -1.23
C LEU A 22 -21.82 -6.99 -1.03
N GLU A 23 -22.07 -7.95 -0.15
CA GLU A 23 -23.42 -8.30 0.29
C GLU A 23 -24.09 -7.14 1.04
N ASP A 24 -25.40 -6.97 0.87
CA ASP A 24 -26.15 -5.84 1.44
C ASP A 24 -26.37 -5.94 2.96
N ASN A 25 -26.13 -7.10 3.57
CA ASN A 25 -26.47 -7.39 4.96
C ASN A 25 -25.27 -7.35 5.93
N LEU A 26 -24.23 -6.61 5.59
CA LEU A 26 -23.00 -6.52 6.38
C LEU A 26 -23.10 -5.53 7.53
N THR A 27 -22.52 -5.90 8.67
CA THR A 27 -22.32 -4.95 9.77
C THR A 27 -21.18 -3.99 9.45
N GLU A 28 -21.15 -2.83 10.13
CA GLU A 28 -20.09 -1.84 9.97
C GLU A 28 -18.69 -2.42 10.27
N ASP A 29 -18.58 -3.29 11.28
CA ASP A 29 -17.34 -3.99 11.60
C ASP A 29 -16.89 -4.94 10.47
N GLN A 30 -17.83 -5.66 9.85
CA GLN A 30 -17.54 -6.52 8.71
C GLN A 30 -17.10 -5.70 7.50
N LEU A 31 -17.76 -4.57 7.24
CA LEU A 31 -17.39 -3.64 6.17
C LEU A 31 -15.97 -3.11 6.36
N HIS A 32 -15.60 -2.74 7.59
CA HIS A 32 -14.24 -2.30 7.90
C HIS A 32 -13.19 -3.38 7.68
N ILE A 33 -13.48 -4.64 8.03
CA ILE A 33 -12.56 -5.75 7.78
C ILE A 33 -12.47 -6.03 6.27
N PHE A 34 -13.59 -6.09 5.57
CA PHE A 34 -13.61 -6.45 4.15
C PHE A 34 -12.98 -5.38 3.26
N LEU A 35 -13.33 -4.11 3.43
CA LEU A 35 -12.73 -3.04 2.61
C LEU A 35 -11.38 -2.60 3.16
N GLY A 36 -11.30 -2.32 4.46
CA GLY A 36 -10.13 -1.72 5.08
C GLY A 36 -8.94 -2.67 5.20
N GLN A 37 -9.19 -3.94 5.50
CA GLN A 37 -8.12 -4.94 5.65
C GLN A 37 -7.98 -5.82 4.40
N ASN A 38 -9.05 -6.50 3.99
CA ASN A 38 -8.96 -7.46 2.88
C ASN A 38 -8.82 -6.75 1.54
N GLY A 39 -9.59 -5.67 1.31
CA GLY A 39 -9.47 -4.84 0.12
C GLY A 39 -8.06 -4.27 -0.04
N ALA A 40 -7.48 -3.73 1.04
CA ALA A 40 -6.10 -3.26 1.05
C ALA A 40 -5.10 -4.40 0.74
N ALA A 41 -5.29 -5.58 1.33
CA ALA A 41 -4.45 -6.74 1.07
C ALA A 41 -4.55 -7.25 -0.39
N ILE A 42 -5.73 -7.16 -1.01
CA ILE A 42 -5.96 -7.50 -2.42
C ILE A 42 -5.27 -6.49 -3.34
N LEU A 43 -5.35 -5.19 -3.04
CA LEU A 43 -4.75 -4.13 -3.86
C LEU A 43 -3.23 -4.04 -3.72
N TYR A 44 -2.67 -4.45 -2.57
CA TYR A 44 -1.27 -4.26 -2.27
C TYR A 44 -0.27 -4.93 -3.24
N PRO A 45 -0.47 -6.17 -3.71
CA PRO A 45 0.36 -6.77 -4.74
C PRO A 45 0.45 -5.92 -6.01
N TYR A 46 -0.65 -5.27 -6.41
CA TYR A 46 -0.66 -4.39 -7.59
C TYR A 46 0.18 -3.14 -7.35
N VAL A 47 0.01 -2.48 -6.20
CA VAL A 47 0.85 -1.33 -5.80
C VAL A 47 2.33 -1.70 -5.81
N ARG A 48 2.69 -2.84 -5.20
CA ARG A 48 4.06 -3.35 -5.13
C ARG A 48 4.65 -3.60 -6.51
N SER A 49 3.90 -4.24 -7.41
CA SER A 49 4.34 -4.52 -8.77
C SER A 49 4.51 -3.26 -9.61
N ILE A 50 3.57 -2.31 -9.52
CA ILE A 50 3.64 -1.03 -10.25
C ILE A 50 4.88 -0.24 -9.81
N LEU A 51 5.11 -0.12 -8.50
CA LEU A 51 6.29 0.57 -7.99
C LEU A 51 7.60 -0.13 -8.37
N SER A 52 7.62 -1.46 -8.31
CA SER A 52 8.76 -2.26 -8.77
C SER A 52 9.08 -1.98 -10.24
N MET A 53 8.05 -1.93 -11.09
CA MET A 53 8.20 -1.65 -12.51
C MET A 53 8.68 -0.22 -12.78
N ILE A 54 8.07 0.79 -12.15
CA ILE A 54 8.45 2.19 -12.33
C ILE A 54 9.88 2.44 -11.86
N THR A 55 10.27 1.89 -10.71
CA THR A 55 11.62 2.09 -10.15
C THR A 55 12.70 1.34 -10.92
N ALA A 56 12.35 0.21 -11.54
CA ALA A 56 13.25 -0.47 -12.47
C ALA A 56 13.58 0.39 -13.70
N LEU A 57 12.63 1.19 -14.18
CA LEU A 57 12.83 2.09 -15.32
C LEU A 57 13.70 3.31 -14.99
N ASP A 58 13.66 3.80 -13.75
CA ASP A 58 14.35 5.03 -13.32
C ASP A 58 15.86 4.83 -13.13
N ASP A 59 16.27 3.79 -12.38
CA ASP A 59 17.66 3.66 -11.92
C ASP A 59 18.26 2.26 -12.13
N ASN A 60 17.62 1.43 -12.96
CA ASN A 60 18.00 0.02 -13.22
C ASN A 60 18.09 -0.87 -11.95
N ARG A 61 17.71 -0.31 -10.78
CA ARG A 61 17.69 -0.93 -9.45
C ARG A 61 16.25 -0.99 -9.00
N VAL A 62 15.65 -2.16 -9.16
CA VAL A 62 14.27 -2.42 -8.78
C VAL A 62 14.07 -2.20 -7.27
N LYS A 63 13.16 -1.31 -6.89
CA LYS A 63 12.74 -1.13 -5.49
C LYS A 63 11.45 -1.91 -5.26
N ILE A 64 11.52 -2.92 -4.41
CA ILE A 64 10.37 -3.76 -4.06
C ILE A 64 9.92 -3.38 -2.66
N LEU A 65 8.64 -3.02 -2.50
CA LEU A 65 8.09 -2.77 -1.17
C LEU A 65 8.14 -4.05 -0.30
N PRO A 66 8.32 -3.93 1.03
CA PRO A 66 8.31 -5.07 1.94
C PRO A 66 6.92 -5.69 2.06
N THR A 67 6.81 -6.93 2.52
CA THR A 67 5.48 -7.50 2.82
C THR A 67 4.81 -6.74 3.96
N LEU A 68 3.52 -6.44 3.82
CA LEU A 68 2.72 -5.80 4.87
C LEU A 68 1.74 -6.80 5.50
N ASN A 69 1.60 -6.72 6.82
CA ASN A 69 0.58 -7.44 7.56
C ASN A 69 -0.63 -6.51 7.80
N PHE A 70 -1.65 -6.64 6.95
CA PHE A 70 -2.84 -5.80 7.00
C PHE A 70 -3.71 -6.04 8.24
N VAL A 71 -3.67 -7.24 8.83
CA VAL A 71 -4.37 -7.54 10.09
C VAL A 71 -3.80 -6.67 11.22
N ASN A 72 -2.47 -6.63 11.33
CA ASN A 72 -1.80 -5.84 12.36
C ASN A 72 -1.97 -4.34 12.11
N LEU A 73 -1.93 -3.90 10.86
CA LEU A 73 -2.20 -2.50 10.50
C LEU A 73 -3.62 -2.07 10.88
N ALA A 74 -4.63 -2.89 10.57
CA ALA A 74 -6.02 -2.61 10.93
C ALA A 74 -6.21 -2.52 12.46
N LYS A 75 -5.62 -3.43 13.22
CA LYS A 75 -5.63 -3.39 14.70
C LYS A 75 -5.01 -2.11 15.25
N ASN A 76 -3.83 -1.74 14.77
CA ASN A 76 -3.14 -0.53 15.22
C ASN A 76 -3.91 0.76 14.88
N ASN A 77 -4.66 0.77 13.78
CA ASN A 77 -5.53 1.88 13.43
C ASN A 77 -6.80 1.96 14.29
N LYS A 78 -7.36 0.83 14.75
CA LYS A 78 -8.45 0.83 15.73
C LYS A 78 -7.98 1.45 17.07
N ILE A 79 -6.80 1.06 17.55
CA ILE A 79 -6.20 1.59 18.79
C ILE A 79 -5.96 3.12 18.74
N LYS A 80 -5.76 3.69 17.55
CA LYS A 80 -5.57 5.15 17.37
C LYS A 80 -6.86 5.96 17.27
N ARG A 81 -8.02 5.32 17.04
CA ARG A 81 -9.33 6.02 16.95
C ARG A 81 -10.06 6.09 18.29
N GLU A 82 -9.67 5.24 19.24
CA GLU A 82 -10.23 5.19 20.60
C GLU A 82 -9.40 6.00 21.63
N GLN A 83 -8.41 6.77 21.16
CA GLN A 83 -7.56 7.67 21.96
C GLN A 83 -7.76 9.13 21.52
#